data_AF-A0A357F4F8-F1
#
_entry.id   AF-A0A357F4F8-F1
#
_cell.length_a   1.000
_cell.length_b   1.000
_cell.length_c   1.000
_cell.angle_alpha   90.00
_cell.angle_beta   90.00
_cell.angle_gamma   90.00
#
_symmetry.space_group_name_H-M   'P 1'
#
loop_
_entity.id
_entity.type
_entity.pdbx_description
1 polymer ?
#
loop_
_entity_poly.entity_id
_entity_poly.type
_entity_poly.pdbx_seq_one_letter_code
_entity_poly.pdbx_strand_id
1 'polypeptide(L)'
;VYIYRDSIAARRVGQILLKLALAAQIISVAFLVSGVRSTPNVFGILQAQLNANPMQYVTAGRAIAEQQDLSAQEFAMMTPAQFEQMGRGYFQSAGPTMYLSVQTNPVELAGLLTALAGTFFVILFSFRTESLRERLPGLDALDALMYKTASLAFAGLAMLLITGAIWANESWGRPWGFDSKETGALVAWLTYAAFLHTRISRGWKGRSSAYFAIIGFLLVIFTYLGVSYLLPGLHSYA
;
A
#
# COMPACT_ATOMS: atom_id res chain seq x y z
N VAL A 1 18.88 17.49 5.38
CA VAL A 1 19.56 16.68 6.44
C VAL A 1 21.09 16.82 6.40
N TYR A 2 21.65 17.84 5.73
CA TYR A 2 23.10 18.04 5.59
C TYR A 2 23.75 18.87 6.73
N ILE A 3 23.02 19.17 7.81
CA ILE A 3 23.39 20.20 8.81
C ILE A 3 24.37 19.67 9.90
N TYR A 4 24.58 18.35 10.01
CA TYR A 4 25.35 17.76 11.12
C TYR A 4 26.45 16.78 10.71
N ARG A 5 27.06 16.98 9.54
CA ARG A 5 28.05 16.02 8.99
C ARG A 5 29.23 15.75 9.93
N ASP A 6 29.57 16.72 10.79
CA ASP A 6 30.73 16.65 11.68
C ASP A 6 30.39 16.35 13.15
N SER A 7 29.10 16.26 13.52
CA SER A 7 28.71 15.95 14.90
C SER A 7 28.63 14.44 15.15
N ILE A 8 29.66 13.90 15.81
CA ILE A 8 29.73 12.50 16.23
C ILE A 8 28.55 12.13 17.15
N ALA A 9 28.13 13.06 18.02
CA ALA A 9 27.02 12.87 18.94
C ALA A 9 25.68 12.73 18.19
N ALA A 10 25.39 13.63 17.24
CA ALA A 10 24.18 13.56 16.43
C ALA A 10 24.12 12.28 15.59
N ARG A 11 25.27 11.85 15.04
CA ARG A 11 25.37 10.57 14.32
C ARG A 11 25.04 9.39 15.23
N ARG A 12 25.58 9.35 16.45
CA ARG A 12 25.31 8.26 17.41
C ARG A 12 23.84 8.23 17.83
N VAL A 13 23.23 9.38 18.09
CA VAL A 13 21.79 9.46 18.42
C VAL A 13 20.92 8.98 17.25
N GLY A 14 21.17 9.48 16.03
CA GLY A 14 20.43 9.04 14.85
C GLY A 14 20.54 7.53 14.61
N GLN A 15 21.70 6.95 14.88
CA GLN A 15 21.91 5.50 14.80
C GLN A 15 21.12 4.71 15.84
N ILE A 16 21.04 5.18 17.08
CA ILE A 16 20.23 4.56 18.12
C ILE A 16 18.76 4.63 17.73
N LEU A 17 18.29 5.80 17.30
CA LEU A 17 16.90 6.00 16.87
C LEU A 17 16.51 5.08 15.70
N LEU A 18 17.39 4.92 14.70
CA LEU A 18 17.13 4.00 13.58
C LEU A 18 17.00 2.54 14.05
N LYS A 19 17.85 2.08 14.97
CA LYS A 19 17.77 0.73 15.52
C LYS A 19 16.49 0.51 16.34
N LEU A 20 16.13 1.50 17.16
CA LEU A 20 14.88 1.47 17.92
C LEU A 20 13.66 1.46 17.00
N ALA A 21 13.69 2.24 15.91
CA ALA A 21 12.62 2.24 14.91
C ALA A 21 12.47 0.87 14.24
N LEU A 22 13.57 0.22 13.83
CA LEU A 22 13.52 -1.12 13.26
C LEU A 22 12.99 -2.16 14.26
N ALA A 23 13.45 -2.11 15.51
CA ALA A 23 12.95 -3.00 16.56
C ALA A 23 11.45 -2.79 16.82
N ALA A 24 11.01 -1.53 16.90
CA ALA A 24 9.60 -1.18 17.08
C ALA A 24 8.75 -1.68 15.91
N GLN A 25 9.22 -1.59 14.66
CA GLN A 25 8.51 -2.14 13.50
C GLN A 25 8.36 -3.66 13.57
N ILE A 26 9.44 -4.39 13.90
CA ILE A 26 9.39 -5.86 14.07
C ILE A 26 8.41 -6.25 15.17
N ILE A 27 8.48 -5.57 16.31
CA ILE A 27 7.58 -5.79 17.45
C ILE A 27 6.13 -5.49 17.05
N SER A 28 5.88 -4.39 16.34
CA SER A 28 4.54 -4.01 15.88
C SER A 28 3.93 -5.04 14.93
N VAL A 29 4.73 -5.57 13.98
CA VAL A 29 4.29 -6.65 13.09
C VAL A 29 3.96 -7.92 13.90
N ALA A 30 4.79 -8.27 14.89
CA ALA A 30 4.54 -9.43 15.75
C ALA A 30 3.25 -9.27 16.56
N PHE A 31 3.01 -8.09 17.15
CA PHE A 31 1.78 -7.78 17.86
C PHE A 31 0.55 -7.81 16.95
N LEU A 32 0.63 -7.26 15.74
CA LEU A 32 -0.46 -7.31 14.78
C LEU A 32 -0.82 -8.76 14.42
N VAL A 33 0.17 -9.56 14.03
CA VAL A 33 -0.03 -10.97 13.65
C VAL A 33 -0.57 -11.78 14.83
N SER A 34 -0.02 -11.57 16.02
CA SER A 34 -0.49 -12.23 17.24
C SER A 34 -1.92 -11.82 17.60
N GLY A 35 -2.24 -10.53 17.53
CA GLY A 35 -3.57 -9.99 17.81
C GLY A 35 -4.63 -10.58 16.87
N VAL A 36 -4.35 -10.59 15.56
CA VAL A 36 -5.27 -11.18 14.58
C VAL A 36 -5.49 -12.68 14.84
N ARG A 37 -4.42 -13.44 15.13
CA ARG A 37 -4.54 -14.88 15.39
C ARG A 37 -5.21 -15.22 16.73
N SER A 38 -5.14 -14.32 17.71
CA SER A 38 -5.66 -14.53 19.06
C SER A 38 -7.06 -13.93 19.28
N THR A 39 -7.76 -13.52 18.22
CA THR A 39 -9.12 -12.98 18.29
C THR A 39 -10.16 -14.02 17.85
N PRO A 40 -10.64 -14.91 18.75
CA PRO A 40 -11.54 -16.01 18.38
C PRO A 40 -13.01 -15.59 18.19
N ASN A 41 -13.44 -14.47 18.76
CA ASN A 41 -14.85 -14.02 18.72
C ASN A 41 -14.99 -12.59 18.19
N VAL A 42 -14.67 -12.42 16.90
CA VAL A 42 -14.77 -11.12 16.20
C VAL A 42 -16.19 -10.56 16.29
N PHE A 43 -17.20 -11.40 16.06
CA PHE A 43 -18.60 -10.99 16.11
C PHE A 43 -19.01 -10.44 17.48
N GLY A 44 -18.69 -11.15 18.57
CA GLY A 44 -19.05 -10.72 19.92
C GLY A 44 -18.36 -9.41 20.33
N ILE A 45 -17.09 -9.22 19.95
CA ILE A 45 -16.35 -7.98 20.21
C ILE A 45 -16.98 -6.82 19.44
N LEU A 46 -17.25 -7.01 18.15
CA LEU A 46 -17.83 -5.99 17.30
C LEU A 46 -19.27 -5.65 17.71
N GLN A 47 -20.07 -6.65 18.12
CA GLN A 47 -21.41 -6.46 18.67
C GLN A 47 -21.37 -5.58 19.93
N ALA A 48 -20.41 -5.80 20.83
CA ALA A 48 -20.24 -4.98 22.03
C ALA A 48 -19.87 -3.53 21.69
N GLN A 49 -18.98 -3.32 20.71
CA GLN A 49 -18.59 -1.98 20.26
C GLN A 49 -19.76 -1.22 19.60
N LEU A 50 -20.50 -1.90 18.72
CA LEU A 50 -21.66 -1.31 18.04
C LEU A 50 -22.81 -1.01 19.00
N ASN A 51 -22.98 -1.81 20.06
CA ASN A 51 -23.93 -1.52 21.13
C ASN A 51 -23.53 -0.30 21.95
N ALA A 52 -22.23 -0.07 22.16
CA ALA A 52 -21.73 1.12 22.85
C ALA A 52 -21.86 2.39 21.98
N ASN A 53 -21.76 2.27 20.64
CA ASN A 53 -21.88 3.39 19.70
C ASN A 53 -22.86 3.08 18.55
N PRO A 54 -24.19 3.17 18.79
CA PRO A 54 -25.20 2.80 17.78
C PRO A 54 -25.12 3.59 16.46
N MET A 55 -24.54 4.79 16.45
CA MET A 55 -24.31 5.59 15.24
C MET A 55 -23.45 4.87 14.18
N GLN A 56 -22.66 3.88 14.58
CA GLN A 56 -21.90 3.07 13.63
C GLN A 56 -22.81 2.18 12.77
N TYR A 57 -23.96 1.74 13.28
CA TYR A 57 -24.97 1.03 12.48
C TYR A 57 -25.56 1.92 11.38
N VAL A 58 -25.76 3.22 11.66
CA VAL A 58 -26.22 4.20 10.66
C VAL A 58 -25.19 4.35 9.54
N THR A 59 -23.92 4.42 9.90
CA THR A 59 -22.81 4.56 8.94
C THR A 59 -22.70 3.31 8.05
N ALA A 60 -22.74 2.12 8.66
CA ALA A 60 -22.73 0.87 7.93
C ALA A 60 -23.96 0.73 7.01
N GLY A 61 -25.15 1.06 7.51
CA GLY A 61 -26.37 1.03 6.72
C GLY A 61 -26.35 2.00 5.53
N ARG A 62 -25.74 3.18 5.69
CA ARG A 62 -25.54 4.12 4.58
C ARG A 62 -24.63 3.53 3.49
N ALA A 63 -23.50 2.95 3.87
CA ALA A 63 -22.59 2.30 2.92
C ALA A 63 -23.24 1.10 2.20
N ILE A 64 -24.07 0.32 2.90
CA ILE A 64 -24.83 -0.79 2.29
C ILE A 64 -25.87 -0.24 1.30
N ALA A 65 -26.57 0.84 1.65
CA ALA A 65 -27.54 1.47 0.77
C ALA A 65 -26.87 2.09 -0.48
N GLU A 66 -25.64 2.61 -0.37
CA GLU A 66 -24.86 3.09 -1.51
C GLU A 66 -24.49 1.97 -2.50
N GLN A 67 -24.35 0.72 -2.02
CA GLN A 67 -24.08 -0.44 -2.87
C GLN A 67 -25.34 -1.02 -3.52
N GLN A 68 -26.53 -0.63 -3.05
CA GLN A 68 -27.78 -0.96 -3.72
C GLN A 68 -27.96 0.04 -4.86
N ASP A 69 -28.43 -0.41 -6.03
CA ASP A 69 -28.72 0.44 -7.21
C ASP A 69 -29.93 1.38 -6.98
N LEU A 70 -29.98 2.04 -5.83
CA LEU A 70 -30.96 3.04 -5.46
C LEU A 70 -30.71 4.32 -6.27
N SER A 71 -31.79 4.97 -6.70
CA SER A 71 -31.66 6.31 -7.27
C SER A 71 -31.18 7.31 -6.22
N ALA A 72 -30.49 8.37 -6.66
CA ALA A 72 -30.03 9.42 -5.77
C ALA A 72 -31.17 10.09 -4.97
N GLN A 73 -32.39 10.11 -5.52
CA GLN A 73 -33.58 10.61 -4.83
C GLN A 73 -34.05 9.65 -3.73
N GLU A 74 -34.10 8.35 -4.01
CA GLU A 74 -34.48 7.33 -3.01
C GLU A 74 -33.50 7.31 -1.84
N PHE A 75 -32.20 7.36 -2.13
CA PHE A 75 -31.16 7.42 -1.09
C PHE A 75 -31.26 8.68 -0.22
N ALA A 76 -31.50 9.85 -0.83
CA ALA A 76 -31.63 11.11 -0.11
C ALA A 76 -32.87 11.18 0.78
N MET A 77 -33.93 10.42 0.47
CA MET A 77 -35.15 10.33 1.28
C MET A 77 -35.03 9.36 2.45
N MET A 78 -33.97 8.54 2.53
CA MET A 78 -33.78 7.60 3.62
C MET A 78 -33.46 8.31 4.94
N THR A 79 -34.11 7.85 6.00
CA THR A 79 -33.93 8.37 7.37
C THR A 79 -32.77 7.67 8.08
N PRO A 80 -32.15 8.31 9.10
CA PRO A 80 -31.13 7.66 9.94
C PRO A 80 -31.60 6.34 10.56
N ALA A 81 -32.88 6.22 10.93
CA ALA A 81 -33.44 4.99 11.49
C ALA A 81 -33.51 3.85 10.47
N GLN A 82 -33.83 4.15 9.20
CA GLN A 82 -33.80 3.15 8.12
C GLN A 82 -32.38 2.65 7.84
N PHE A 83 -31.39 3.56 7.84
CA PHE A 83 -29.99 3.17 7.74
C PHE A 83 -29.55 2.31 8.94
N GLU A 84 -29.91 2.70 10.16
CA GLU A 84 -29.60 1.91 11.36
C GLU A 84 -30.17 0.48 11.26
N GLN A 85 -31.43 0.34 10.85
CA GLN A 85 -32.07 -0.96 10.69
C GLN A 85 -31.37 -1.82 9.63
N MET A 86 -30.99 -1.23 8.50
CA MET A 86 -30.24 -1.92 7.45
C MET A 86 -28.87 -2.40 7.96
N GLY A 87 -28.13 -1.54 8.67
CA GLY A 87 -26.85 -1.88 9.28
C GLY A 87 -26.96 -2.99 10.33
N ARG A 88 -28.00 -2.94 11.18
CA ARG A 88 -28.28 -3.99 12.17
C ARG A 88 -28.63 -5.32 11.50
N GLY A 89 -29.49 -5.31 10.48
CA GLY A 89 -29.89 -6.50 9.75
C GLY A 89 -28.71 -7.19 9.07
N TYR A 90 -27.85 -6.40 8.42
CA TYR A 90 -26.60 -6.90 7.84
C TYR A 90 -25.67 -7.48 8.90
N PHE A 91 -25.49 -6.78 10.03
CA PHE A 91 -24.62 -7.27 11.09
C PHE A 91 -25.12 -8.58 11.71
N GLN A 92 -26.44 -8.75 11.84
CA GLN A 92 -27.01 -9.99 12.36
C GLN A 92 -26.86 -11.17 11.38
N SER A 93 -26.96 -10.92 10.06
CA SER A 93 -26.86 -11.97 9.04
C SER A 93 -25.41 -12.33 8.69
N ALA A 94 -24.55 -11.33 8.49
CA ALA A 94 -23.15 -11.49 8.11
C ALA A 94 -22.22 -11.65 9.32
N GLY A 95 -22.61 -11.13 10.49
CA GLY A 95 -21.78 -11.16 11.70
C GLY A 95 -21.21 -12.53 12.08
N PRO A 96 -22.02 -13.62 12.08
CA PRO A 96 -21.51 -14.96 12.38
C PRO A 96 -20.45 -15.49 11.41
N THR A 97 -20.37 -14.94 10.19
CA THR A 97 -19.36 -15.33 9.19
C THR A 97 -18.15 -14.39 9.19
N MET A 98 -18.16 -13.32 9.98
CA MET A 98 -17.02 -12.40 10.09
C MET A 98 -15.87 -13.02 10.87
N TYR A 99 -14.69 -13.03 10.27
CA TYR A 99 -13.44 -13.47 10.90
C TYR A 99 -12.32 -12.50 10.55
N LEU A 100 -11.30 -12.46 11.40
CA LEU A 100 -10.05 -11.74 11.11
C LEU A 100 -9.02 -12.75 10.61
N SER A 101 -8.42 -12.47 9.47
CA SER A 101 -7.31 -13.24 8.93
C SER A 101 -6.19 -12.33 8.48
N VAL A 102 -4.95 -12.75 8.74
CA VAL A 102 -3.77 -12.05 8.21
C VAL A 102 -3.74 -12.16 6.67
N GLN A 103 -4.40 -13.17 6.11
CA GLN A 103 -4.44 -13.41 4.67
C GLN A 103 -5.43 -12.48 3.95
N THR A 104 -6.45 -11.97 4.67
CA THR A 104 -7.49 -11.11 4.07
C THR A 104 -7.08 -9.64 3.95
N ASN A 105 -5.97 -9.22 4.58
CA ASN A 105 -5.43 -7.87 4.45
C ASN A 105 -3.96 -7.86 3.97
N PRO A 106 -3.71 -8.30 2.72
CA PRO A 106 -2.35 -8.37 2.18
C PRO A 106 -1.72 -6.98 1.97
N VAL A 107 -2.52 -5.92 1.80
CA VAL A 107 -2.06 -4.56 1.52
C VAL A 107 -1.38 -3.94 2.74
N GLU A 108 -1.98 -4.04 3.93
CA GLU A 108 -1.36 -3.55 5.17
C GLU A 108 -0.08 -4.31 5.49
N LEU A 109 -0.09 -5.64 5.33
CA LEU A 109 1.08 -6.47 5.56
C LEU A 109 2.22 -6.11 4.60
N ALA A 110 1.93 -5.90 3.33
CA ALA A 110 2.92 -5.45 2.35
C ALA A 110 3.43 -4.02 2.63
N GLY A 111 2.57 -3.13 3.12
CA GLY A 111 2.96 -1.80 3.58
C GLY A 111 3.94 -1.85 4.75
N LEU A 112 3.66 -2.67 5.76
CA LEU A 112 4.55 -2.89 6.91
C LEU A 112 5.89 -3.51 6.47
N LEU A 113 5.86 -4.51 5.59
CA LEU A 113 7.08 -5.11 5.05
C LEU A 113 7.91 -4.11 4.24
N THR A 114 7.26 -3.24 3.46
CA THR A 114 7.93 -2.19 2.67
C THR A 114 8.56 -1.14 3.58
N ALA A 115 7.87 -0.72 4.65
CA ALA A 115 8.42 0.18 5.65
C ALA A 115 9.64 -0.43 6.37
N LEU A 116 9.55 -1.72 6.72
CA LEU A 116 10.64 -2.47 7.34
C LEU A 116 11.84 -2.61 6.40
N ALA A 117 11.61 -2.97 5.13
CA ALA A 117 12.66 -3.08 4.11
C ALA A 117 13.33 -1.72 3.85
N GLY A 118 12.54 -0.64 3.76
CA GLY A 118 13.06 0.72 3.61
C GLY A 118 13.92 1.17 4.79
N THR A 119 13.46 0.91 6.02
CA THR A 119 14.21 1.23 7.24
C THR A 119 15.50 0.41 7.33
N PHE A 120 15.43 -0.88 7.02
CA PHE A 120 16.60 -1.75 6.93
C PHE A 120 17.61 -1.25 5.89
N PHE A 121 17.14 -0.82 4.71
CA PHE A 121 17.99 -0.24 3.67
C PHE A 121 18.68 1.04 4.16
N VAL A 122 17.95 1.96 4.81
CA VAL A 122 18.51 3.18 5.40
C VAL A 122 19.57 2.85 6.45
N ILE A 123 19.31 1.87 7.31
CA ILE A 123 20.27 1.37 8.30
C ILE A 123 21.53 0.86 7.59
N LEU A 124 21.38 -0.08 6.65
CA LEU A 124 22.48 -0.69 5.92
C LEU A 124 23.42 0.36 5.31
N PHE A 125 22.84 1.37 4.64
CA PHE A 125 23.60 2.47 4.05
C PHE A 125 24.05 3.56 5.02
N SER A 126 23.48 3.69 6.22
CA SER A 126 23.91 4.66 7.25
C SER A 126 25.09 4.17 8.09
N PHE A 127 25.27 2.85 8.23
CA PHE A 127 26.30 2.25 9.08
C PHE A 127 27.55 1.80 8.32
N ARG A 128 27.39 1.31 7.08
CA ARG A 128 28.50 0.73 6.31
C ARG A 128 28.71 1.40 4.96
N THR A 129 28.39 2.68 4.81
CA THR A 129 28.42 3.37 3.50
C THR A 129 29.72 3.15 2.73
N GLU A 130 30.88 3.35 3.37
CA GLU A 130 32.18 3.21 2.70
C GLU A 130 32.51 1.75 2.38
N SER A 131 32.39 0.85 3.35
CA SER A 131 32.60 -0.59 3.12
C SER A 131 31.61 -1.21 2.12
N LEU A 132 30.39 -0.68 2.03
CA LEU A 132 29.40 -1.08 1.02
C LEU A 132 29.76 -0.51 -0.35
N ARG A 133 30.15 0.77 -0.43
CA ARG A 133 30.58 1.41 -1.67
C ARG A 133 31.78 0.70 -2.28
N GLU A 134 32.73 0.28 -1.46
CA GLU A 134 33.89 -0.51 -1.90
C GLU A 134 33.51 -1.89 -2.43
N ARG A 135 32.37 -2.45 -1.98
CA ARG A 135 31.82 -3.74 -2.43
C ARG A 135 30.82 -3.60 -3.57
N LEU A 136 30.40 -2.38 -3.92
CA LEU A 136 29.47 -2.18 -5.02
C LEU A 136 30.18 -2.53 -6.34
N PRO A 137 29.48 -3.20 -7.27
CA PRO A 137 29.97 -3.36 -8.62
C PRO A 137 30.28 -2.01 -9.26
N GLY A 138 31.14 -2.01 -10.28
CA GLY A 138 31.43 -0.81 -11.07
C GLY A 138 30.14 -0.17 -11.64
N LEU A 139 30.21 1.12 -11.94
CA LEU A 139 29.04 1.90 -12.40
C LEU A 139 28.36 1.28 -13.63
N ASP A 140 29.12 0.68 -14.55
CA ASP A 140 28.57 -0.01 -15.72
C ASP A 140 27.76 -1.25 -15.35
N ALA A 141 28.20 -2.00 -14.33
CA ALA A 141 27.47 -3.16 -13.84
C ALA A 141 26.18 -2.74 -13.10
N LEU A 142 26.22 -1.64 -12.33
CA LEU A 142 25.04 -1.07 -11.69
C LEU A 142 24.03 -0.53 -12.72
N ASP A 143 24.50 0.16 -13.75
CA ASP A 143 23.67 0.66 -14.84
C ASP A 143 23.04 -0.49 -15.65
N ALA A 144 23.79 -1.57 -15.91
CA ALA A 144 23.26 -2.78 -16.52
C ALA A 144 22.22 -3.49 -15.63
N LEU A 145 22.44 -3.53 -14.31
CA LEU A 145 21.47 -4.09 -13.36
C LEU A 145 20.19 -3.26 -13.32
N MET A 146 20.31 -1.93 -13.31
CA MET A 146 19.17 -1.01 -13.38
C MET A 146 18.35 -1.22 -14.64
N TYR A 147 19.00 -1.39 -15.80
CA TYR A 147 18.30 -1.71 -17.05
C TYR A 147 17.55 -3.05 -16.96
N LYS A 148 18.22 -4.12 -16.50
CA LYS A 148 17.60 -5.45 -16.37
C LYS A 148 16.40 -5.46 -15.42
N THR A 149 16.54 -4.79 -14.27
CA THR A 149 15.46 -4.69 -13.27
C THR A 149 14.31 -3.82 -13.76
N ALA A 150 14.57 -2.74 -14.50
CA ALA A 150 13.52 -1.94 -15.14
C ALA A 150 12.77 -2.73 -16.23
N SER A 151 13.47 -3.55 -17.03
CA SER A 151 12.81 -4.45 -17.99
C SER A 151 11.92 -5.48 -17.31
N LEU A 152 12.38 -6.05 -16.19
CA LEU A 152 11.57 -6.97 -15.39
C LEU A 152 10.35 -6.24 -14.79
N ALA A 153 10.52 -5.03 -14.26
CA ALA A 153 9.43 -4.23 -13.72
C ALA A 153 8.39 -3.89 -14.80
N PHE A 154 8.82 -3.53 -16.01
CA PHE A 154 7.91 -3.27 -17.13
C PHE A 154 7.06 -4.51 -17.49
N ALA A 155 7.68 -5.68 -17.62
CA ALA A 155 6.97 -6.93 -17.90
C ALA A 155 6.07 -7.35 -16.73
N GLY A 156 6.55 -7.22 -15.49
CA GLY A 156 5.80 -7.52 -14.28
C GLY A 156 4.57 -6.62 -14.10
N LEU A 157 4.72 -5.32 -14.33
CA LEU A 157 3.61 -4.36 -14.29
C LEU A 157 2.59 -4.62 -15.40
N ALA A 158 3.01 -5.04 -16.60
CA ALA A 158 2.08 -5.47 -17.65
C ALA A 158 1.25 -6.68 -17.19
N MET A 159 1.90 -7.70 -16.62
CA MET A 159 1.17 -8.85 -16.05
C MET A 159 0.21 -8.41 -14.94
N LEU A 160 0.64 -7.50 -14.06
CA LEU A 160 -0.19 -6.98 -12.98
C LEU A 160 -1.42 -6.20 -13.49
N LEU A 161 -1.27 -5.42 -14.56
CA LEU A 161 -2.39 -4.74 -15.21
C LEU A 161 -3.38 -5.74 -15.81
N ILE A 162 -2.89 -6.81 -16.47
CA ILE A 162 -3.74 -7.85 -17.06
C ILE A 162 -4.49 -8.62 -15.97
N THR A 163 -3.78 -9.12 -14.95
CA THR A 163 -4.41 -9.87 -13.85
C THR A 163 -5.32 -8.99 -13.01
N GLY A 164 -4.96 -7.71 -12.83
CA GLY A 164 -5.80 -6.70 -12.19
C GLY A 164 -7.11 -6.48 -12.94
N ALA A 165 -7.06 -6.34 -14.27
CA ALA A 165 -8.25 -6.16 -15.09
C ALA A 165 -9.19 -7.38 -15.05
N ILE A 166 -8.63 -8.60 -15.04
CA ILE A 166 -9.42 -9.83 -14.86
C ILE A 166 -10.14 -9.80 -13.51
N TRP A 167 -9.43 -9.49 -12.43
CA TRP A 167 -10.02 -9.42 -11.09
C TRP A 167 -11.07 -8.30 -10.95
N ALA A 168 -10.82 -7.15 -11.58
CA ALA A 168 -11.77 -6.04 -11.60
C ALA A 168 -13.08 -6.44 -12.29
N ASN A 169 -12.99 -7.19 -13.40
CA ASN A 169 -14.17 -7.71 -14.09
C ASN A 169 -14.99 -8.64 -13.20
N GLU A 170 -14.34 -9.55 -12.48
CA GLU A 170 -15.02 -10.48 -11.57
C GLU A 170 -15.63 -9.78 -10.35
N SER A 171 -15.00 -8.73 -9.83
CA SER A 171 -15.44 -8.10 -8.58
C SER A 171 -16.40 -6.91 -8.79
N TRP A 172 -16.37 -6.27 -9.98
CA TRP A 172 -17.01 -4.96 -10.26
C TRP A 172 -17.79 -4.97 -11.58
N GLY A 173 -17.79 -6.10 -12.31
CA GLY A 173 -18.47 -6.26 -13.60
C GLY A 173 -17.82 -5.51 -14.77
N ARG A 174 -16.63 -4.94 -14.60
CA ARG A 174 -15.89 -4.24 -15.66
C ARG A 174 -14.38 -4.44 -15.53
N PRO A 175 -13.64 -4.60 -16.64
CA PRO A 175 -12.20 -4.84 -16.61
C PRO A 175 -11.36 -3.57 -16.35
N TRP A 176 -11.94 -2.39 -16.51
CA TRP A 176 -11.26 -1.11 -16.30
C TRP A 176 -12.27 0.00 -16.01
N GLY A 177 -11.99 0.85 -15.02
CA GLY A 177 -12.82 1.96 -14.57
C GLY A 177 -12.10 3.31 -14.43
N PHE A 178 -10.80 3.39 -14.70
CA PHE A 178 -9.96 4.56 -14.44
C PHE A 178 -10.00 5.05 -12.99
N ASP A 179 -10.10 4.14 -12.02
CA ASP A 179 -9.92 4.53 -10.63
C ASP A 179 -8.46 4.91 -10.32
N SER A 180 -8.22 5.40 -9.11
CA SER A 180 -6.89 5.91 -8.72
C SER A 180 -5.79 4.85 -8.76
N LYS A 181 -6.10 3.57 -8.47
CA LYS A 181 -5.11 2.48 -8.52
C LYS A 181 -4.86 2.04 -9.95
N GLU A 182 -5.90 1.83 -10.73
CA GLU A 182 -5.80 1.51 -12.16
C GLU A 182 -5.00 2.57 -12.92
N THR A 183 -5.35 3.84 -12.71
CA THR A 183 -4.66 4.99 -13.34
C THR A 183 -3.20 5.08 -12.87
N GLY A 184 -2.95 4.93 -11.56
CA GLY A 184 -1.59 4.94 -11.02
C GLY A 184 -0.72 3.81 -11.58
N ALA A 185 -1.28 2.59 -11.69
CA ALA A 185 -0.58 1.43 -12.22
C ALA A 185 -0.23 1.63 -13.71
N LEU A 186 -1.15 2.22 -14.49
CA LEU A 186 -0.91 2.57 -15.88
C LEU A 186 0.19 3.63 -16.02
N VAL A 187 0.16 4.69 -15.21
CA VAL A 187 1.19 5.74 -15.20
C VAL A 187 2.57 5.17 -14.82
N ALA A 188 2.63 4.29 -13.81
CA ALA A 188 3.86 3.61 -13.43
C ALA A 188 4.39 2.75 -14.59
N TRP A 189 3.54 1.95 -15.22
CA TRP A 189 3.92 1.12 -16.37
C TRP A 189 4.45 1.94 -17.54
N LEU A 190 3.76 3.04 -17.90
CA LEU A 190 4.20 3.97 -18.95
C LEU A 190 5.52 4.67 -18.59
N THR A 191 5.77 4.93 -17.31
CA THR A 191 7.05 5.51 -16.86
C THR A 191 8.21 4.53 -17.08
N TYR A 192 8.03 3.24 -16.77
CA TYR A 192 9.03 2.22 -17.09
C TYR A 192 9.17 2.00 -18.60
N ALA A 193 8.09 2.09 -19.37
CA ALA A 193 8.14 2.08 -20.83
C ALA A 193 8.99 3.23 -21.37
N ALA A 194 8.77 4.46 -20.88
CA ALA A 194 9.53 5.64 -21.24
C ALA A 194 11.01 5.52 -20.87
N PHE A 195 11.31 4.96 -19.69
CA PHE A 195 12.69 4.64 -19.29
C PHE A 195 13.36 3.73 -20.32
N LEU A 196 12.74 2.59 -20.66
CA LEU A 196 13.30 1.64 -21.62
C LEU A 196 13.41 2.26 -23.02
N HIS A 197 12.43 3.05 -23.44
CA HIS A 197 12.45 3.76 -24.71
C HIS A 197 13.62 4.75 -24.78
N THR A 198 13.83 5.57 -23.75
CA THR A 198 14.99 6.49 -23.69
C THR A 198 16.31 5.74 -23.72
N ARG A 199 16.34 4.53 -23.17
CA ARG A 199 17.52 3.67 -23.16
C ARG A 199 17.89 3.15 -24.54
N ILE A 200 16.90 2.69 -25.29
CA ILE A 200 17.09 2.13 -26.63
C ILE A 200 17.30 3.25 -27.65
N SER A 201 16.50 4.32 -27.60
CA SER A 201 16.50 5.37 -28.61
C SER A 201 17.59 6.43 -28.42
N ARG A 202 17.91 6.80 -27.17
CA ARG A 202 18.85 7.89 -26.86
C ARG A 202 20.10 7.43 -26.10
N GLY A 203 20.20 6.14 -25.78
CA GLY A 203 21.37 5.60 -25.08
C GLY A 203 21.59 6.17 -23.68
N TRP A 204 20.54 6.68 -23.02
CA TRP A 204 20.67 7.37 -21.73
C TRP A 204 21.27 6.49 -20.63
N LYS A 205 22.42 6.88 -20.07
CA LYS A 205 23.10 6.15 -18.98
C LYS A 205 23.35 7.01 -17.74
N GLY A 206 23.64 6.34 -16.62
CA GLY A 206 24.09 7.00 -15.40
C GLY A 206 22.98 7.85 -14.76
N ARG A 207 23.26 9.13 -14.45
CA ARG A 207 22.40 9.97 -13.61
C ARG A 207 20.98 10.17 -14.14
N SER A 208 20.81 10.45 -15.43
CA SER A 208 19.48 10.65 -16.02
C SER A 208 18.62 9.39 -15.92
N SER A 209 19.24 8.23 -16.15
CA SER A 209 18.59 6.92 -16.04
C SER A 209 18.26 6.61 -14.57
N ALA A 210 19.15 6.94 -13.63
CA ALA A 210 18.89 6.80 -12.20
C ALA A 210 17.69 7.64 -11.72
N TYR A 211 17.55 8.90 -12.18
CA TYR A 211 16.38 9.71 -11.82
C TYR A 211 15.06 9.10 -12.29
N PHE A 212 15.01 8.57 -13.52
CA PHE A 212 13.82 7.88 -13.99
C PHE A 212 13.50 6.63 -13.16
N ALA A 213 14.51 5.84 -12.79
CA ALA A 213 14.32 4.66 -11.95
C ALA A 213 13.74 5.04 -10.58
N ILE A 214 14.22 6.14 -9.98
CA ILE A 214 13.69 6.68 -8.72
C ILE A 214 12.24 7.12 -8.89
N ILE A 215 11.93 7.89 -9.93
CA ILE A 215 10.56 8.38 -10.19
C ILE A 215 9.59 7.20 -10.42
N GLY A 216 9.98 6.23 -11.26
CA GLY A 216 9.18 5.04 -11.51
C GLY A 216 8.91 4.24 -10.23
N PHE A 217 9.94 4.07 -9.40
CA PHE A 217 9.79 3.41 -8.09
C PHE A 217 8.85 4.18 -7.16
N LEU A 218 8.98 5.50 -7.07
CA LEU A 218 8.08 6.33 -6.25
C LEU A 218 6.62 6.27 -6.72
N LEU A 219 6.39 6.22 -8.04
CA LEU A 219 5.05 6.05 -8.60
C LEU A 219 4.44 4.69 -8.25
N VAL A 220 5.23 3.61 -8.26
CA VAL A 220 4.77 2.29 -7.80
C VAL A 220 4.39 2.34 -6.32
N ILE A 221 5.24 2.93 -5.47
CA ILE A 221 4.96 3.06 -4.04
C ILE A 221 3.71 3.92 -3.78
N PHE A 222 3.57 5.03 -4.50
CA PHE A 222 2.39 5.89 -4.40
C PHE A 222 1.11 5.18 -4.87
N THR A 223 1.18 4.44 -5.98
CA THR A 223 0.04 3.66 -6.48
C THR A 223 -0.39 2.59 -5.48
N TYR A 224 0.58 1.90 -4.87
CA TYR A 224 0.31 0.79 -3.96
C TYR A 224 -0.15 1.27 -2.57
N LEU A 225 0.62 2.17 -1.96
CA LEU A 225 0.38 2.68 -0.60
C LEU A 225 -0.39 4.00 -0.62
N GLY A 226 0.09 4.99 -1.38
CA GLY A 226 -0.49 6.32 -1.41
C GLY A 226 -1.98 6.32 -1.76
N VAL A 227 -2.39 5.61 -2.81
CA VAL A 227 -3.81 5.53 -3.18
C VAL A 227 -4.64 4.84 -2.10
N SER A 228 -4.10 3.82 -1.42
CA SER A 228 -4.83 3.07 -0.40
C SER A 228 -5.07 3.85 0.91
N TYR A 229 -4.22 4.83 1.22
CA TYR A 229 -4.26 5.57 2.49
C TYR A 229 -4.56 7.07 2.36
N LEU A 230 -4.36 7.67 1.18
CA LEU A 230 -4.46 9.12 0.98
C LEU A 230 -5.63 9.53 0.08
N LEU A 231 -6.18 8.62 -0.73
CA LEU A 231 -7.24 8.94 -1.68
C LEU A 231 -8.53 8.19 -1.34
N PRO A 232 -9.69 8.86 -1.38
CA PRO A 232 -10.98 8.21 -1.25
C PRO A 232 -11.27 7.35 -2.49
N GLY A 233 -11.87 6.17 -2.29
CA GLY A 233 -12.28 5.29 -3.38
C GLY A 233 -12.51 3.85 -2.92
N LEU A 234 -12.84 2.97 -3.86
CA LEU A 234 -13.14 1.52 -3.66
C LEU A 234 -11.94 0.70 -3.13
N HIS A 235 -10.86 1.38 -2.82
CA HIS A 235 -9.59 0.86 -2.36
C HIS A 235 -9.03 1.60 -1.14
N SER A 236 -9.82 2.52 -0.57
CA SER A 236 -9.53 3.13 0.72
C SER A 236 -9.84 2.10 1.79
N TYR A 237 -8.80 1.58 2.44
CA TYR A 237 -8.93 0.66 3.57
C TYR A 237 -8.69 1.38 4.92
N ALA A 238 -8.50 2.71 4.87
CA ALA A 238 -8.30 3.59 6.03
C ALA A 238 -9.59 4.27 6.47
#